data_AF-A0A2N1UYM0-F1
#
_entry.id   AF-A0A2N1UYM0-F1
#
_cell.length_a   1.000
_cell.length_b   1.000
_cell.length_c   1.000
_cell.angle_alpha   90.00
_cell.angle_beta   90.00
_cell.angle_gamma   90.00
#
_symmetry.space_group_name_H-M   'P 1'
#
loop_
_entity.id
_entity.type
_entity.pdbx_description
1 polymer ?
#
loop_
_entity_poly.entity_id
_entity_poly.type
_entity_poly.pdbx_seq_one_letter_code
_entity_poly.pdbx_strand_id
1 'polypeptide(L)'
;FQILILDAAGLVSDRISYYKPGMPDELRLLHPSGLLRLANGDLVLYNESRALQLMPRHKKLIWSDSLSALKPKPAEPVTQQAVSPQAAPPVAQVAPPPSPPAPRPPTEKPRPQPISAQDRVQAMLSKRSAPAANQESFEHSVIYTREGIELEALSLYLLDSRHNGIVRINRKGKLTWHYGFEMGQKLARPAYVEESAHALLVTDSDQHRIVEISKADKEIQLVLSGPKGMPLANPRSARRLASGNILIADQRNKRLIELDDTGQRVWELWNEELISSPQYVEELANGHLLMVDSLLNRVTELDRAGAVRWYYGAPLKAQGHAASLFGPSHATRLTNGNTLICDTRNHRVLEVTPEGETAWDYVGHARSSRINPTQARRLDNGNTLITFFNHSKVIEINPQHQCLWSYTLGKDVFLPPVAGDDETLVRQDAEKPTPFYNAVEKRLLETARQEGKQVAELHIELMDNVQMKSVRAQVIMHEVERCGMVFKTFPSPEDVLADRYGRHLILTCILEGGNSASSLAGRVANIAEVVRVEVNQPRLGA
;
A
#
# COMPACT_ATOMS: atom_id res chain seq x y z
N PHE A 1 18.77 35.16 3.98
CA PHE A 1 18.10 34.14 4.81
C PHE A 1 18.27 34.48 6.29
N GLN A 2 17.18 34.37 7.05
CA GLN A 2 17.16 34.52 8.50
C GLN A 2 16.90 33.15 9.12
N ILE A 3 17.67 32.77 10.14
CA ILE A 3 17.38 31.59 10.95
C ILE A 3 16.57 32.07 12.14
N LEU A 4 15.36 31.55 12.27
CA LEU A 4 14.47 31.82 13.40
C LEU A 4 14.63 30.69 14.42
N ILE A 5 14.89 31.03 15.66
CA ILE A 5 14.87 30.08 16.77
C ILE A 5 13.50 30.20 17.42
N LEU A 6 12.71 29.13 17.38
CA LEU A 6 11.39 29.09 18.02
C LEU A 6 11.48 28.50 19.43
N ASP A 7 10.70 29.03 20.36
CA ASP A 7 10.52 28.42 21.68
C ASP A 7 9.53 27.24 21.62
N ALA A 8 9.30 26.59 22.77
CA ALA A 8 8.41 25.43 22.86
C ALA A 8 6.94 25.73 22.52
N ALA A 9 6.55 27.01 22.46
CA ALA A 9 5.23 27.46 22.04
C ALA A 9 5.18 27.88 20.55
N GLY A 10 6.28 27.74 19.82
CA GLY A 10 6.38 28.11 18.41
C GLY A 10 6.59 29.61 18.16
N LEU A 11 6.84 30.41 19.20
CA LEU A 11 7.11 31.84 19.08
C LEU A 11 8.60 32.08 18.77
N VAL A 12 8.89 33.09 17.96
CA VAL A 12 10.28 33.44 17.58
C VAL A 12 11.01 34.01 18.79
N SER A 13 11.87 33.20 19.39
CA SER A 13 12.74 33.55 20.53
C SER A 13 14.01 34.30 20.11
N ASP A 14 14.58 33.99 18.95
CA ASP A 14 15.78 34.68 18.44
C ASP A 14 15.83 34.69 16.90
N ARG A 15 16.52 35.67 16.32
CA ARG A 15 16.67 35.86 14.88
C ARG A 15 18.14 36.03 14.51
N ILE A 16 18.67 35.09 13.74
CA ILE A 16 20.05 35.13 13.25
C ILE A 16 20.04 35.44 11.76
N SER A 17 20.40 36.67 11.41
CA SER A 17 20.62 37.08 10.02
C SER A 17 21.94 36.51 9.51
N TYR A 18 21.85 35.43 8.75
CA TYR A 18 22.99 34.79 8.09
C TYR A 18 23.46 35.58 6.86
N TYR A 19 22.53 36.22 6.14
CA TYR A 19 22.84 36.97 4.93
C TYR A 19 23.13 38.45 5.24
N LYS A 20 24.30 38.96 4.82
CA LYS A 20 24.65 40.38 4.87
C LYS A 20 25.03 40.88 3.48
N PRO A 21 24.57 42.09 3.06
CA PRO A 21 25.01 42.71 1.82
C PRO A 21 26.55 42.84 1.81
N GLY A 22 27.20 42.41 0.72
CA GLY A 22 28.67 42.45 0.56
C GLY A 22 29.43 41.17 0.95
N MET A 23 28.75 40.11 1.41
CA MET A 23 29.40 38.82 1.69
C MET A 23 29.94 38.18 0.39
N PRO A 24 31.16 37.62 0.33
CA PRO A 24 31.69 36.95 -0.87
C PRO A 24 30.78 35.80 -1.34
N ASP A 25 30.65 35.60 -2.65
CA ASP A 25 29.73 34.60 -3.24
C ASP A 25 30.02 33.16 -2.76
N GLU A 26 31.28 32.86 -2.48
CA GLU A 26 31.72 31.56 -1.99
C GLU A 26 31.15 31.20 -0.62
N LEU A 27 30.77 32.20 0.18
CA LEU A 27 30.22 32.04 1.52
C LEU A 27 28.68 32.15 1.53
N ARG A 28 28.04 32.22 0.35
CA ARG A 28 26.59 32.30 0.19
C ARG A 28 26.01 30.93 -0.16
N LEU A 29 25.01 30.49 0.60
CA LEU A 29 24.09 29.44 0.15
C LEU A 29 22.86 30.07 -0.48
N LEU A 30 22.71 29.93 -1.79
CA LEU A 30 21.49 30.29 -2.49
C LEU A 30 20.56 29.09 -2.47
N HIS A 31 19.31 29.29 -2.03
CA HIS A 31 18.26 28.27 -1.93
C HIS A 31 18.64 27.05 -1.07
N PRO A 32 18.65 27.17 0.27
CA PRO A 32 18.89 26.01 1.13
C PRO A 32 17.81 24.94 0.94
N SER A 33 18.23 23.71 0.68
CA SER A 33 17.34 22.54 0.54
C SER A 33 17.07 21.87 1.88
N GLY A 34 17.92 22.08 2.89
CA GLY A 34 17.76 21.49 4.21
C GLY A 34 18.61 22.14 5.30
N LEU A 35 18.25 21.81 6.55
CA LEU A 35 18.91 22.25 7.78
C LEU A 35 19.05 21.06 8.72
N LEU A 36 20.28 20.79 9.18
CA LEU A 36 20.58 19.77 10.18
C LEU A 36 21.12 20.41 11.45
N ARG A 37 20.77 19.84 12.61
CA ARG A 37 21.32 20.24 13.91
C ARG A 37 22.27 19.16 14.42
N LEU A 38 23.51 19.54 14.69
CA LEU A 38 24.54 18.64 15.21
C LEU A 38 24.41 18.48 16.73
N ALA A 39 24.93 17.38 17.27
CA ALA A 39 24.86 17.06 18.70
C ALA A 39 25.54 18.12 19.60
N ASN A 40 26.51 18.86 19.06
CA ASN A 40 27.17 19.97 19.74
C ASN A 40 26.36 21.29 19.71
N GLY A 41 25.19 21.31 19.05
CA GLY A 41 24.30 22.46 18.93
C GLY A 41 24.53 23.35 17.70
N ASP A 42 25.49 23.00 16.84
CA ASP A 42 25.74 23.70 15.59
C ASP A 42 24.67 23.38 14.54
N LEU A 43 24.53 24.26 13.55
CA LEU A 43 23.58 24.11 12.46
C LEU A 43 24.33 23.92 11.14
N VAL A 44 23.95 22.91 10.36
CA VAL A 44 24.44 22.70 9.00
C VAL A 44 23.33 23.06 8.02
N LEU A 45 23.54 24.11 7.24
CA LEU A 45 22.70 24.47 6.10
C LEU A 45 23.30 23.86 4.84
N TYR A 46 22.48 23.23 4.00
CA TYR A 46 22.98 22.64 2.76
C TYR A 46 21.99 22.76 1.61
N ASN A 47 22.52 22.67 0.39
CA ASN A 47 21.78 22.47 -0.85
C ASN A 47 22.47 21.37 -1.67
N GLU A 48 22.01 21.10 -2.89
CA GLU A 48 22.56 20.05 -3.76
C GLU A 48 24.05 20.22 -4.10
N SER A 49 24.60 21.42 -3.92
CA SER A 49 25.98 21.75 -4.31
C SER A 49 26.93 21.98 -3.14
N ARG A 50 26.44 22.44 -1.97
CA ARG A 50 27.27 22.95 -0.87
C ARG A 50 26.65 22.73 0.50
N ALA A 51 27.51 22.64 1.51
CA ALA A 51 27.13 22.62 2.92
C ALA A 51 27.93 23.66 3.72
N LEU A 52 27.28 24.24 4.73
CA LEU A 52 27.81 25.30 5.58
C LEU A 52 27.48 25.00 7.03
N GLN A 53 28.49 24.99 7.89
CA GLN A 53 28.29 24.84 9.33
C GLN A 53 28.35 26.21 10.03
N LEU A 54 27.27 26.52 10.75
CA LEU A 54 27.07 27.73 11.53
C LEU A 54 27.09 27.40 13.02
N MET A 55 27.75 28.27 13.79
CA MET A 55 27.64 28.32 15.25
C MET A 55 26.63 29.40 15.64
N PRO A 56 25.37 29.03 15.99
CA PRO A 56 24.32 30.03 16.25
C PRO A 56 24.67 30.90 17.47
N ARG A 57 25.26 30.30 18.51
CA ARG A 57 25.61 31.00 19.77
C ARG A 57 26.74 32.01 19.63
N HIS A 58 27.66 31.79 18.70
CA HIS A 58 28.84 32.66 18.51
C HIS A 58 28.75 33.52 17.25
N LYS A 59 27.68 33.38 16.45
CA LYS A 59 27.47 34.08 15.16
C LYS A 59 28.67 33.96 14.21
N LYS A 60 29.33 32.80 14.22
CA LYS A 60 30.51 32.52 13.38
C LYS A 60 30.22 31.40 12.39
N LEU A 61 30.72 31.58 11.17
CA LEU A 61 30.82 30.54 10.16
C LEU A 61 32.06 29.69 10.50
N ILE A 62 31.88 28.38 10.61
CA ILE A 62 32.99 27.47 10.96
C ILE A 62 33.71 27.03 9.69
N TRP A 63 32.95 26.54 8.70
CA TRP A 63 33.49 26.13 7.40
C TRP A 63 32.39 26.12 6.33
N SER A 64 32.82 26.15 5.08
CA SER A 64 31.99 26.07 3.87
C SER A 64 32.70 25.19 2.85
N ASP A 65 32.03 24.18 2.28
CA ASP A 65 32.64 23.38 1.22
C ASP A 65 31.60 22.83 0.23
N SER A 66 32.09 22.42 -0.94
CA SER A 66 31.31 21.70 -1.94
C SER A 66 30.99 20.29 -1.46
N LEU A 67 29.76 19.82 -1.65
CA LEU A 67 29.39 18.45 -1.27
C LEU A 67 30.26 17.41 -2.01
N SER A 68 30.70 17.72 -3.23
CA SER A 68 31.61 16.89 -4.02
C SER A 68 33.05 16.81 -3.48
N ALA A 69 33.46 17.74 -2.61
CA ALA A 69 34.79 17.77 -2.00
C ALA A 69 34.86 17.04 -0.65
N LEU A 70 33.72 16.77 -0.01
CA LEU A 70 33.61 16.04 1.26
C LEU A 70 33.87 14.55 1.05
N LYS A 71 35.14 14.14 1.06
CA LYS A 71 35.50 12.71 1.11
C LYS A 71 35.18 12.14 2.50
N PRO A 72 34.47 11.00 2.60
CA PRO A 72 34.26 10.35 3.89
C PRO A 72 35.62 9.92 4.45
N LYS A 73 35.94 10.40 5.66
CA LYS A 73 37.15 9.96 6.37
C LYS A 73 36.94 8.49 6.78
N PRO A 74 37.88 7.57 6.52
CA PRO A 74 37.78 6.21 7.04
C PRO A 74 37.70 6.28 8.57
N ALA A 75 36.78 5.52 9.16
CA ALA A 75 36.64 5.46 10.61
C ALA A 75 37.93 4.89 11.23
N GLU A 76 38.62 5.69 12.04
CA GLU A 76 39.68 5.19 12.90
C GLU A 76 39.08 4.31 14.02
N PRO A 77 39.73 3.19 14.37
CA PRO A 77 39.25 2.31 15.42
C PRO A 77 39.33 3.02 16.77
N VAL A 78 38.16 3.19 17.41
CA VAL A 78 38.03 3.77 18.74
C VAL A 78 38.78 2.91 19.74
N THR A 79 39.90 3.42 20.23
CA THR A 79 40.61 2.85 21.39
C THR A 79 39.90 3.35 22.64
N GLN A 80 39.29 2.44 23.40
CA GLN A 80 38.68 2.77 24.69
C GLN A 80 39.78 3.16 25.67
N GLN A 81 39.84 4.44 26.05
CA GLN A 81 40.55 4.88 27.26
C GLN A 81 39.54 5.16 28.37
N ALA A 82 39.82 4.53 29.50
CA ALA A 82 39.03 4.53 30.72
C ALA A 82 38.92 5.93 31.34
N VAL A 83 37.74 6.28 31.81
CA VAL A 83 37.52 7.43 32.71
C VAL A 83 37.24 6.88 34.11
N SER A 84 38.09 7.23 35.07
CA SER A 84 37.91 6.96 36.49
C SER A 84 36.79 7.82 37.10
N PRO A 85 36.06 7.36 38.12
CA PRO A 85 34.81 7.98 38.59
C PRO A 85 35.04 9.08 39.64
N GLN A 86 34.22 10.14 39.58
CA GLN A 86 34.01 11.06 40.70
C GLN A 86 32.81 10.60 41.55
N ALA A 87 32.98 10.70 42.86
CA ALA A 87 32.13 10.15 43.90
C ALA A 87 30.82 10.92 44.14
N ALA A 88 29.78 10.19 44.54
CA ALA A 88 28.59 10.70 45.24
C ALA A 88 28.39 9.94 46.57
N PRO A 89 27.77 10.54 47.60
CA PRO A 89 27.85 10.13 49.01
C PRO A 89 26.85 9.00 49.38
N PRO A 90 26.97 8.38 50.57
CA PRO A 90 26.48 7.02 50.82
C PRO A 90 25.06 6.99 51.39
N VAL A 91 24.30 5.92 51.06
CA VAL A 91 23.15 5.49 51.86
C VAL A 91 23.16 3.97 52.02
N ALA A 92 23.19 3.59 53.30
CA ALA A 92 22.83 2.37 54.03
C ALA A 92 22.70 1.00 53.32
N GLN A 93 23.34 0.03 53.97
CA GLN A 93 23.42 -1.40 53.69
C GLN A 93 22.08 -2.14 53.85
N VAL A 94 21.79 -3.08 52.94
CA VAL A 94 21.00 -4.30 53.21
C VAL A 94 21.68 -5.48 52.51
N ALA A 95 21.77 -6.61 53.21
CA ALA A 95 22.61 -7.79 52.91
C ALA A 95 22.25 -8.55 51.61
N PRO A 96 23.20 -9.24 50.95
CA PRO A 96 22.94 -10.05 49.77
C PRO A 96 22.50 -11.50 50.12
N PRO A 97 21.69 -12.15 49.26
CA PRO A 97 21.36 -13.58 49.35
C PRO A 97 22.50 -14.47 48.81
N PRO A 98 22.47 -15.81 49.05
CA PRO A 98 23.64 -16.67 48.85
C PRO A 98 23.93 -16.99 47.37
N SER A 99 25.20 -17.27 47.10
CA SER A 99 25.76 -17.55 45.77
C SER A 99 25.28 -18.87 45.14
N PRO A 100 25.13 -18.94 43.80
CA PRO A 100 24.86 -20.19 43.09
C PRO A 100 26.12 -21.07 42.99
N PRO A 101 25.97 -22.41 42.83
CA PRO A 101 27.10 -23.34 42.83
C PRO A 101 27.90 -23.29 41.52
N ALA A 102 29.17 -23.66 41.62
CA ALA A 102 30.16 -23.66 40.53
C ALA A 102 29.78 -24.57 39.34
N PRO A 103 30.19 -24.21 38.10
CA PRO A 103 29.91 -25.01 36.91
C PRO A 103 30.71 -26.31 36.87
N ARG A 104 30.06 -27.40 36.42
CA ARG A 104 30.68 -28.71 36.12
C ARG A 104 31.56 -28.65 34.86
N PRO A 105 32.57 -29.53 34.73
CA PRO A 105 33.48 -29.54 33.59
C PRO A 105 32.78 -29.99 32.29
N PRO A 106 33.28 -29.56 31.12
CA PRO A 106 32.64 -29.83 29.84
C PRO A 106 32.76 -31.31 29.44
N THR A 107 31.62 -31.92 29.11
CA THR A 107 31.54 -33.22 28.42
C THR A 107 31.86 -33.02 26.93
N GLU A 108 32.80 -33.81 26.42
CA GLU A 108 33.13 -33.87 25.00
C GLU A 108 31.90 -34.26 24.17
N LYS A 109 31.53 -33.41 23.20
CA LYS A 109 30.53 -33.75 22.18
C LYS A 109 31.19 -34.61 21.10
N PRO A 110 30.56 -35.71 20.65
CA PRO A 110 31.09 -36.49 19.54
C PRO A 110 31.04 -35.68 18.24
N ARG A 111 32.07 -35.85 17.39
CA ARG A 111 32.20 -35.18 16.09
C ARG A 111 31.01 -35.51 15.17
N PRO A 112 30.49 -34.54 14.39
CA PRO A 112 29.37 -34.76 13.50
C PRO A 112 29.76 -35.65 12.32
N GLN A 113 29.00 -36.72 12.10
CA GLN A 113 29.07 -37.51 10.88
C GLN A 113 28.40 -36.76 9.71
N PRO A 114 28.84 -36.99 8.46
CA PRO A 114 28.27 -36.34 7.28
C PRO A 114 26.81 -36.79 7.09
N ILE A 115 25.90 -35.87 7.38
CA ILE A 115 24.46 -36.04 7.22
C ILE A 115 24.13 -36.07 5.72
N SER A 116 23.39 -37.09 5.27
CA SER A 116 23.02 -37.26 3.86
C SER A 116 22.12 -36.09 3.40
N ALA A 117 22.08 -35.84 2.09
CA ALA A 117 21.23 -34.79 1.52
C ALA A 117 19.73 -35.00 1.83
N GLN A 118 19.29 -36.27 1.99
CA GLN A 118 17.92 -36.61 2.36
C GLN A 118 17.58 -36.16 3.78
N ASP A 119 18.49 -36.35 4.73
CA ASP A 119 18.31 -35.95 6.13
C ASP A 119 18.30 -34.43 6.32
N ARG A 120 19.02 -33.67 5.45
CA ARG A 120 18.98 -32.20 5.43
C ARG A 120 17.63 -31.67 4.96
N VAL A 121 17.02 -32.33 3.97
CA VAL A 121 15.69 -31.97 3.46
C VAL A 121 14.61 -32.25 4.52
N GLN A 122 14.71 -33.37 5.24
CA GLN A 122 13.76 -33.73 6.29
C GLN A 122 13.86 -32.84 7.54
N ALA A 123 15.07 -32.36 7.87
CA ALA A 123 15.29 -31.37 8.93
C ALA A 123 14.85 -29.94 8.56
N MET A 124 14.81 -29.59 7.27
CA MET A 124 14.17 -28.33 6.82
C MET A 124 12.65 -28.41 6.84
N LEU A 125 12.07 -29.58 6.50
CA LEU A 125 10.63 -29.80 6.54
C LEU A 125 10.06 -29.75 7.98
N SER A 126 10.82 -30.17 8.99
CA SER A 126 10.38 -30.13 10.39
C SER A 126 10.54 -28.75 11.08
N LYS A 127 11.27 -27.81 10.48
CA LYS A 127 11.42 -26.43 10.95
C LYS A 127 10.38 -25.44 10.39
N ARG A 128 9.38 -25.92 9.65
CA ARG A 128 8.29 -25.12 9.04
C ARG A 128 7.18 -24.67 10.02
N SER A 129 7.55 -24.30 11.24
CA SER A 129 6.70 -23.51 12.14
C SER A 129 7.25 -22.10 12.28
N ALA A 130 7.43 -21.44 11.14
CA ALA A 130 7.52 -19.99 11.03
C ALA A 130 6.53 -19.54 9.95
N PRO A 131 5.75 -18.47 10.17
CA PRO A 131 4.68 -18.08 9.25
C PRO A 131 5.26 -17.74 7.87
N ALA A 132 4.61 -18.26 6.83
CA ALA A 132 4.96 -18.03 5.44
C ALA A 132 5.00 -16.52 5.15
N ALA A 133 6.17 -16.00 4.78
CA ALA A 133 6.27 -14.71 4.14
C ALA A 133 5.68 -14.86 2.73
N ASN A 134 4.48 -14.31 2.52
CA ASN A 134 3.80 -14.25 1.23
C ASN A 134 4.70 -13.55 0.20
N GLN A 135 5.04 -14.24 -0.89
CA GLN A 135 5.72 -13.64 -2.04
C GLN A 135 4.71 -12.84 -2.87
N GLU A 136 4.91 -11.52 -2.96
CA GLU A 136 4.06 -10.61 -3.73
C GLU A 136 4.33 -10.76 -5.23
N SER A 137 3.34 -11.25 -5.98
CA SER A 137 3.29 -11.09 -7.43
C SER A 137 3.31 -9.60 -7.79
N PHE A 138 4.18 -9.18 -8.71
CA PHE A 138 4.19 -7.80 -9.21
C PHE A 138 2.97 -7.60 -10.12
N GLU A 139 1.90 -7.08 -9.55
CA GLU A 139 0.69 -6.70 -10.27
C GLU A 139 0.77 -5.20 -10.57
N HIS A 140 0.86 -4.82 -11.85
CA HIS A 140 0.80 -3.41 -12.25
C HIS A 140 -0.59 -2.85 -12.00
N SER A 141 -0.67 -1.56 -11.73
CA SER A 141 -1.94 -0.85 -11.82
C SER A 141 -2.45 -0.90 -13.25
N VAL A 142 -3.76 -1.05 -13.42
CA VAL A 142 -4.40 -1.15 -14.74
C VAL A 142 -5.29 0.05 -14.93
N ILE A 143 -5.22 0.69 -16.08
CA ILE A 143 -6.05 1.84 -16.43
C ILE A 143 -6.75 1.64 -17.75
N TYR A 144 -8.03 1.99 -17.81
CA TYR A 144 -8.81 2.02 -19.03
C TYR A 144 -9.46 3.39 -19.17
N THR A 145 -9.42 3.93 -20.39
CA THR A 145 -10.16 5.13 -20.78
C THR A 145 -10.79 4.82 -22.12
N ARG A 146 -12.11 5.02 -22.22
CA ARG A 146 -12.82 4.82 -23.48
C ARG A 146 -12.28 5.79 -24.55
N GLU A 147 -12.22 5.33 -25.79
CA GLU A 147 -11.76 6.19 -26.89
C GLU A 147 -12.78 7.29 -27.22
N GLY A 148 -12.29 8.47 -27.58
CA GLY A 148 -13.12 9.57 -28.09
C GLY A 148 -13.94 10.33 -27.03
N ILE A 149 -13.65 10.15 -25.74
CA ILE A 149 -14.29 10.90 -24.66
C ILE A 149 -13.32 11.90 -24.01
N GLU A 150 -13.83 13.08 -23.68
CA GLU A 150 -13.15 14.02 -22.79
C GLU A 150 -13.77 13.94 -21.41
N LEU A 151 -12.94 13.63 -20.41
CA LEU A 151 -13.34 13.57 -19.01
C LEU A 151 -12.72 14.73 -18.25
N GLU A 152 -13.48 15.32 -17.34
CA GLU A 152 -12.99 16.35 -16.45
C GLU A 152 -11.81 15.85 -15.61
N ALA A 153 -10.91 16.79 -15.29
CA ALA A 153 -9.76 16.51 -14.45
C ALA A 153 -10.24 16.01 -13.08
N LEU A 154 -9.83 14.80 -12.74
CA LEU A 154 -10.19 14.16 -11.47
C LEU A 154 -8.91 13.66 -10.80
N SER A 155 -8.77 13.97 -9.52
CA SER A 155 -7.79 13.35 -8.64
C SER A 155 -8.55 12.59 -7.55
N LEU A 156 -8.16 11.35 -7.30
CA LEU A 156 -8.84 10.47 -6.36
C LEU A 156 -7.85 9.93 -5.35
N TYR A 157 -8.28 9.88 -4.09
CA TYR A 157 -7.59 9.17 -3.03
C TYR A 157 -8.12 7.75 -2.95
N LEU A 158 -7.22 6.78 -3.05
CA LEU A 158 -7.49 5.36 -2.89
C LEU A 158 -6.81 4.86 -1.63
N LEU A 159 -7.48 3.95 -0.93
CA LEU A 159 -6.92 3.26 0.22
C LEU A 159 -6.27 1.96 -0.28
N ASP A 160 -4.97 1.83 -0.10
CA ASP A 160 -4.28 0.59 -0.37
C ASP A 160 -4.30 -0.30 0.88
N SER A 161 -5.27 -1.19 0.92
CA SER A 161 -5.44 -2.14 2.01
C SER A 161 -4.27 -3.11 2.20
N ARG A 162 -3.41 -3.30 1.18
CA ARG A 162 -2.24 -4.20 1.28
C ARG A 162 -1.08 -3.53 2.02
N HIS A 163 -0.76 -2.30 1.63
CA HIS A 163 0.30 -1.52 2.25
C HIS A 163 -0.16 -0.72 3.49
N ASN A 164 -1.47 -0.75 3.80
CA ASN A 164 -2.09 0.18 4.74
C ASN A 164 -1.75 1.63 4.39
N GLY A 165 -1.82 1.96 3.11
CA GLY A 165 -1.40 3.25 2.57
C GLY A 165 -2.57 4.02 1.97
N ILE A 166 -2.30 5.26 1.62
CA ILE A 166 -3.20 6.12 0.86
C ILE A 166 -2.45 6.60 -0.36
N VAL A 167 -3.07 6.53 -1.53
CA VAL A 167 -2.47 7.03 -2.77
C VAL A 167 -3.43 7.94 -3.51
N ARG A 168 -2.87 8.99 -4.11
CA ARG A 168 -3.62 9.93 -4.95
C ARG A 168 -3.23 9.74 -6.39
N ILE A 169 -4.19 9.41 -7.22
CA ILE A 169 -4.00 9.22 -8.66
C ILE A 169 -4.75 10.28 -9.45
N ASN A 170 -4.26 10.58 -10.65
CA ASN A 170 -5.01 11.33 -11.65
C ASN A 170 -5.67 10.39 -12.69
N ARG A 171 -6.41 10.95 -13.65
CA ARG A 171 -7.04 10.23 -14.77
C ARG A 171 -6.09 9.41 -15.64
N LYS A 172 -4.79 9.72 -15.64
CA LYS A 172 -3.75 8.95 -16.35
C LYS A 172 -3.18 7.83 -15.47
N GLY A 173 -3.70 7.68 -14.25
CA GLY A 173 -3.24 6.74 -13.23
C GLY A 173 -1.85 7.07 -12.69
N LYS A 174 -1.34 8.27 -12.96
CA LYS A 174 -0.07 8.74 -12.38
C LYS A 174 -0.30 9.05 -10.90
N LEU A 175 0.57 8.50 -10.06
CA LEU A 175 0.62 8.82 -8.65
C LEU A 175 1.11 10.26 -8.45
N THR A 176 0.35 11.05 -7.71
CA THR A 176 0.63 12.47 -7.43
C THR A 176 0.90 12.73 -5.95
N TRP A 177 0.45 11.84 -5.08
CA TRP A 177 0.64 11.91 -3.64
C TRP A 177 0.50 10.52 -3.04
N HIS A 178 1.18 10.25 -1.93
CA HIS A 178 1.08 8.99 -1.20
C HIS A 178 1.40 9.18 0.28
N TYR A 179 0.88 8.29 1.13
CA TYR A 179 1.16 8.21 2.56
C TYR A 179 1.12 6.76 3.04
N GLY A 180 1.98 6.40 3.99
CA GLY A 180 2.07 5.03 4.53
C GLY A 180 3.14 4.15 3.87
N PHE A 181 3.92 4.71 2.93
CA PHE A 181 5.00 4.02 2.22
C PHE A 181 6.40 4.46 2.67
N GLU A 182 6.49 5.55 3.45
CA GLU A 182 7.75 6.10 3.94
C GLU A 182 7.99 5.69 5.40
N MET A 183 9.25 5.61 5.82
CA MET A 183 9.62 5.26 7.19
C MET A 183 8.98 6.23 8.20
N GLY A 184 8.22 5.67 9.15
CA GLY A 184 7.51 6.44 10.19
C GLY A 184 6.04 6.70 9.88
N GLN A 185 5.62 6.63 8.61
CA GLN A 185 4.22 6.73 8.23
C GLN A 185 3.56 5.37 8.38
N LYS A 186 2.77 5.17 9.44
CA LYS A 186 2.09 3.90 9.71
C LYS A 186 0.60 4.11 9.94
N LEU A 187 -0.20 3.60 9.02
CA LEU A 187 -1.62 3.34 9.24
C LEU A 187 -1.83 1.83 9.41
N ALA A 188 -2.96 1.46 9.97
CA ALA A 188 -3.39 0.07 10.13
C ALA A 188 -4.83 -0.06 9.63
N ARG A 189 -4.94 -0.57 8.41
CA ARG A 189 -6.19 -0.87 7.72
C ARG A 189 -7.14 0.35 7.68
N PRO A 190 -6.71 1.45 7.04
CA PRO A 190 -7.55 2.63 6.92
C PRO A 190 -8.85 2.30 6.18
N ALA A 191 -9.98 2.79 6.69
CA ALA A 191 -11.30 2.41 6.18
C ALA A 191 -12.00 3.48 5.34
N TYR A 192 -11.69 4.74 5.60
CA TYR A 192 -12.31 5.89 4.97
C TYR A 192 -11.32 7.07 4.96
N VAL A 193 -11.41 7.88 3.90
CA VAL A 193 -10.66 9.12 3.74
C VAL A 193 -11.61 10.22 3.27
N GLU A 194 -11.59 11.36 3.96
CA GLU A 194 -12.24 12.59 3.52
C GLU A 194 -11.18 13.61 3.12
N GLU A 195 -11.30 14.16 1.92
CA GLU A 195 -10.42 15.22 1.44
C GLU A 195 -10.94 16.59 1.91
N SER A 196 -10.08 17.34 2.60
CA SER A 196 -10.26 18.77 2.87
C SER A 196 -9.32 19.60 2.00
N ALA A 197 -9.43 20.93 2.05
CA ALA A 197 -8.59 21.83 1.26
C ALA A 197 -7.08 21.64 1.52
N HIS A 198 -6.69 21.42 2.79
CA HIS A 198 -5.28 21.36 3.21
C HIS A 198 -4.85 20.02 3.81
N ALA A 199 -5.79 19.16 4.20
CA ALA A 199 -5.51 17.91 4.88
C ALA A 199 -6.42 16.76 4.40
N LEU A 200 -6.10 15.54 4.84
CA LEU A 200 -6.92 14.34 4.71
C LEU A 200 -7.32 13.86 6.09
N LEU A 201 -8.62 13.70 6.31
CA LEU A 201 -9.14 13.06 7.51
C LEU A 201 -9.27 11.56 7.24
N VAL A 202 -8.60 10.73 8.03
CA VAL A 202 -8.47 9.29 7.79
C VAL A 202 -8.92 8.51 9.02
N THR A 203 -9.76 7.50 8.80
CA THR A 203 -10.10 6.52 9.84
C THR A 203 -9.06 5.40 9.84
N ASP A 204 -8.22 5.36 10.87
CA ASP A 204 -7.19 4.34 11.07
C ASP A 204 -7.77 3.23 11.97
N SER A 205 -8.60 2.40 11.36
CA SER A 205 -9.55 1.53 12.08
C SER A 205 -8.89 0.55 13.03
N ASP A 206 -7.79 -0.10 12.65
CA ASP A 206 -7.17 -1.11 13.50
C ASP A 206 -6.26 -0.48 14.58
N GLN A 207 -5.88 0.80 14.42
CA GLN A 207 -5.26 1.61 15.49
C GLN A 207 -6.27 2.39 16.33
N HIS A 208 -7.58 2.16 16.13
CA HIS A 208 -8.64 2.73 16.96
C HIS A 208 -8.59 4.26 17.05
N ARG A 209 -8.25 4.94 15.94
CA ARG A 209 -8.08 6.40 15.92
C ARG A 209 -8.50 7.04 14.62
N ILE A 210 -8.73 8.34 14.67
CA ILE A 210 -8.84 9.22 13.51
C ILE A 210 -7.55 10.03 13.43
N VAL A 211 -7.01 10.20 12.21
CA VAL A 211 -5.84 11.04 11.99
C VAL A 211 -6.15 12.09 10.92
N GLU A 212 -5.67 13.31 11.12
CA GLU A 212 -5.69 14.36 10.10
C GLU A 212 -4.27 14.55 9.57
N ILE A 213 -4.07 14.32 8.28
CA ILE A 213 -2.75 14.34 7.64
C ILE A 213 -2.68 15.52 6.68
N SER A 214 -1.68 16.39 6.87
CA SER A 214 -1.43 17.52 5.98
C SER A 214 -1.08 17.07 4.57
N LYS A 215 -1.68 17.69 3.54
CA LYS A 215 -1.37 17.38 2.14
C LYS A 215 -0.01 17.94 1.70
N ALA A 216 0.52 18.96 2.38
CA ALA A 216 1.72 19.68 1.97
C ALA A 216 3.02 19.01 2.44
N ASP A 217 3.13 18.74 3.74
CA ASP A 217 4.31 18.18 4.40
C ASP A 217 4.12 16.71 4.84
N LYS A 218 2.91 16.16 4.68
CA LYS A 218 2.55 14.79 5.11
C LYS A 218 2.67 14.56 6.62
N GLU A 219 2.64 15.61 7.42
CA GLU A 219 2.66 15.48 8.88
C GLU A 219 1.26 15.18 9.43
N ILE A 220 1.19 14.41 10.51
CA ILE A 220 -0.05 14.19 11.24
C ILE A 220 -0.32 15.42 12.12
N GLN A 221 -1.37 16.17 11.80
CA GLN A 221 -1.78 17.38 12.50
C GLN A 221 -2.68 17.10 13.71
N LEU A 222 -3.48 16.04 13.62
CA LEU A 222 -4.43 15.65 14.64
C LEU A 222 -4.47 14.14 14.81
N VAL A 223 -4.59 13.67 16.05
CA VAL A 223 -4.87 12.27 16.38
C VAL A 223 -5.99 12.23 17.42
N LEU A 224 -7.10 11.59 17.09
CA LEU A 224 -8.22 11.35 17.99
C LEU A 224 -8.39 9.87 18.27
N SER A 225 -8.17 9.45 19.51
CA SER A 225 -8.41 8.07 19.97
C SER A 225 -9.75 7.91 20.71
N GLY A 226 -10.56 8.97 20.73
CA GLY A 226 -11.82 9.05 21.47
C GLY A 226 -11.69 9.72 22.84
N PRO A 227 -12.82 9.96 23.53
CA PRO A 227 -12.84 10.59 24.84
C PRO A 227 -12.10 9.78 25.90
N LYS A 228 -11.60 10.46 26.93
CA LYS A 228 -10.95 9.79 28.08
C LYS A 228 -11.88 8.75 28.71
N GLY A 229 -11.40 7.52 28.81
CA GLY A 229 -12.16 6.38 29.36
C GLY A 229 -13.17 5.75 28.40
N MET A 230 -13.37 6.32 27.20
CA MET A 230 -14.28 5.78 26.18
C MET A 230 -13.60 5.80 24.80
N PRO A 231 -12.49 5.06 24.62
CA PRO A 231 -11.74 5.07 23.37
C PRO A 231 -12.61 4.62 22.19
N LEU A 232 -12.27 5.10 21.01
CA LEU A 232 -12.86 4.60 19.76
C LEU A 232 -12.54 3.11 19.59
N ALA A 233 -13.44 2.39 18.92
CA ALA A 233 -13.29 0.97 18.67
C ALA A 233 -13.62 0.66 17.20
N ASN A 234 -12.57 0.60 16.37
CA ASN A 234 -12.67 0.32 14.94
C ASN A 234 -13.57 1.33 14.20
N PRO A 235 -13.23 2.63 14.23
CA PRO A 235 -14.01 3.64 13.52
C PRO A 235 -13.99 3.36 12.02
N ARG A 236 -15.15 3.41 11.35
CA ARG A 236 -15.29 3.05 9.93
C ARG A 236 -15.40 4.25 9.01
N SER A 237 -16.07 5.31 9.44
CA SER A 237 -16.10 6.61 8.75
C SER A 237 -15.90 7.74 9.76
N ALA A 238 -15.31 8.83 9.29
CA ALA A 238 -15.18 10.07 10.02
C ALA A 238 -15.37 11.22 9.04
N ARG A 239 -16.18 12.20 9.41
CA ARG A 239 -16.45 13.38 8.59
C ARG A 239 -16.32 14.67 9.38
N ARG A 240 -15.66 15.67 8.80
CA ARG A 240 -15.58 17.01 9.39
C ARG A 240 -16.83 17.80 9.06
N LEU A 241 -17.53 18.22 10.10
CA LEU A 241 -18.77 18.99 10.01
C LEU A 241 -18.48 20.48 9.81
N ALA A 242 -19.51 21.23 9.41
CA ALA A 242 -19.41 22.69 9.26
C ALA A 242 -19.06 23.42 10.58
N SER A 243 -19.36 22.80 11.73
CA SER A 243 -18.96 23.27 13.05
C SER A 243 -17.46 23.15 13.33
N GLY A 244 -16.72 22.39 12.52
CA GLY A 244 -15.32 22.01 12.76
C GLY A 244 -15.16 20.67 13.47
N ASN A 245 -16.22 20.19 14.15
CA ASN A 245 -16.23 18.90 14.84
C ASN A 245 -16.17 17.72 13.86
N ILE A 246 -15.82 16.55 14.37
CA ILE A 246 -15.67 15.32 13.61
C ILE A 246 -16.74 14.32 14.03
N LEU A 247 -17.64 13.98 13.10
CA LEU A 247 -18.66 12.94 13.25
C LEU A 247 -18.11 11.58 12.83
N ILE A 248 -18.27 10.57 13.68
CA ILE A 248 -17.60 9.27 13.54
C ILE A 248 -18.62 8.13 13.67
N ALA A 249 -18.54 7.16 12.75
CA ALA A 249 -19.17 5.85 12.89
C ALA A 249 -18.23 4.90 13.65
N ASP A 250 -18.50 4.70 14.95
CA ASP A 250 -17.65 3.92 15.85
C ASP A 250 -18.17 2.47 15.96
N GLN A 251 -17.73 1.62 15.03
CA GLN A 251 -18.39 0.36 14.70
C GLN A 251 -18.48 -0.63 15.87
N ARG A 252 -17.36 -0.91 16.56
CA ARG A 252 -17.37 -1.94 17.62
C ARG A 252 -18.03 -1.45 18.90
N ASN A 253 -18.06 -0.14 19.13
CA ASN A 253 -18.80 0.46 20.23
C ASN A 253 -20.29 0.66 19.90
N LYS A 254 -20.73 0.33 18.67
CA LYS A 254 -22.12 0.42 18.20
C LYS A 254 -22.74 1.81 18.44
N ARG A 255 -21.99 2.85 18.13
CA ARG A 255 -22.42 4.24 18.34
C ARG A 255 -22.03 5.15 17.20
N LEU A 256 -22.71 6.29 17.12
CA LEU A 256 -22.25 7.47 16.41
C LEU A 256 -21.73 8.46 17.46
N ILE A 257 -20.60 9.08 17.19
CA ILE A 257 -19.99 10.03 18.13
C ILE A 257 -19.45 11.25 17.39
N GLU A 258 -19.67 12.43 17.96
CA GLU A 258 -19.10 13.69 17.49
C GLU A 258 -18.07 14.18 18.50
N LEU A 259 -16.85 14.42 18.00
CA LEU A 259 -15.72 14.90 18.79
C LEU A 259 -15.29 16.27 18.30
N ASP A 260 -14.82 17.12 19.21
CA ASP A 260 -14.06 18.30 18.85
C ASP A 260 -12.57 17.96 18.56
N ASP A 261 -11.80 18.95 18.12
CA ASP A 261 -10.36 18.81 17.81
C ASP A 261 -9.50 18.48 19.03
N THR A 262 -10.03 18.62 20.25
CA THR A 262 -9.36 18.22 21.50
C THR A 262 -9.67 16.78 21.88
N GLY A 263 -10.56 16.10 21.14
CA GLY A 263 -11.05 14.75 21.42
C GLY A 263 -12.12 14.70 22.51
N GLN A 264 -12.70 15.85 22.90
CA GLN A 264 -13.84 15.87 23.80
C GLN A 264 -15.12 15.52 23.03
N ARG A 265 -15.99 14.75 23.70
CA ARG A 265 -17.29 14.38 23.15
C ARG A 265 -18.24 15.56 23.20
N VAL A 266 -18.69 16.00 22.02
CA VAL A 266 -19.72 17.03 21.86
C VAL A 266 -21.11 16.38 21.82
N TRP A 267 -21.23 15.24 21.13
CA TRP A 267 -22.48 14.51 20.99
C TRP A 267 -22.23 13.01 20.81
N GLU A 268 -23.20 12.18 21.20
CA GLU A 268 -23.16 10.73 21.02
C GLU A 268 -24.59 10.17 20.90
N LEU A 269 -24.73 9.16 20.06
CA LEU A 269 -25.94 8.34 19.95
C LEU A 269 -25.56 6.87 19.99
N TRP A 270 -26.15 6.15 20.93
CA TRP A 270 -26.06 4.70 21.05
C TRP A 270 -27.48 4.15 21.24
N ASN A 271 -27.84 3.14 20.47
CA ASN A 271 -29.12 2.45 20.58
C ASN A 271 -29.00 1.09 19.88
N GLU A 272 -29.13 0.00 20.64
CA GLU A 272 -28.90 -1.36 20.10
C GLU A 272 -29.92 -1.80 19.04
N GLU A 273 -31.12 -1.21 19.02
CA GLU A 273 -32.12 -1.48 17.98
C GLU A 273 -31.84 -0.71 16.68
N LEU A 274 -31.15 0.43 16.78
CA LEU A 274 -30.85 1.32 15.64
C LEU A 274 -29.45 1.11 15.08
N ILE A 275 -28.48 0.77 15.93
CA ILE A 275 -27.04 0.75 15.62
C ILE A 275 -26.45 -0.58 16.09
N SER A 276 -25.87 -1.33 15.15
CA SER A 276 -25.20 -2.61 15.41
C SER A 276 -23.82 -2.68 14.77
N SER A 277 -23.66 -2.16 13.56
CA SER A 277 -22.38 -2.11 12.85
C SER A 277 -22.31 -0.93 11.86
N PRO A 278 -22.28 0.31 12.36
CA PRO A 278 -22.29 1.50 11.51
C PRO A 278 -21.02 1.52 10.66
N GLN A 279 -21.19 1.56 9.34
CA GLN A 279 -20.10 1.62 8.36
C GLN A 279 -19.82 3.06 7.94
N TYR A 280 -20.88 3.81 7.69
CA TYR A 280 -20.81 5.17 7.17
C TYR A 280 -21.84 6.05 7.84
N VAL A 281 -21.49 7.32 8.05
CA VAL A 281 -22.41 8.35 8.51
C VAL A 281 -22.10 9.68 7.81
N GLU A 282 -23.14 10.39 7.41
CA GLU A 282 -23.04 11.78 6.96
C GLU A 282 -24.12 12.66 7.59
N GLU A 283 -23.79 13.94 7.80
CA GLU A 283 -24.77 14.96 8.14
C GLU A 283 -25.39 15.52 6.86
N LEU A 284 -26.71 15.56 6.82
CA LEU A 284 -27.51 16.11 5.73
C LEU A 284 -27.73 17.61 5.93
N ALA A 285 -28.10 18.32 4.85
CA ALA A 285 -28.32 19.77 4.89
C ALA A 285 -29.41 20.24 5.88
N ASN A 286 -30.33 19.35 6.27
CA ASN A 286 -31.36 19.60 7.28
C ASN A 286 -30.87 19.33 8.73
N GLY A 287 -29.61 18.94 8.94
CA GLY A 287 -29.04 18.58 10.24
C GLY A 287 -29.35 17.16 10.70
N HIS A 288 -30.07 16.35 9.90
CA HIS A 288 -30.25 14.93 10.15
C HIS A 288 -28.98 14.15 9.79
N LEU A 289 -28.90 12.92 10.26
CA LEU A 289 -27.82 11.99 9.98
C LEU A 289 -28.32 10.88 9.07
N LEU A 290 -27.61 10.63 7.97
CA LEU A 290 -27.79 9.45 7.15
C LEU A 290 -26.72 8.42 7.54
N MET A 291 -27.16 7.30 8.11
CA MET A 291 -26.31 6.25 8.63
C MET A 291 -26.49 4.96 7.81
N VAL A 292 -25.40 4.26 7.57
CA VAL A 292 -25.38 2.93 6.96
C VAL A 292 -24.97 1.89 7.99
N ASP A 293 -25.80 0.88 8.21
CA ASP A 293 -25.50 -0.24 9.10
C ASP A 293 -25.45 -1.56 8.32
N SER A 294 -24.28 -2.22 8.38
CA SER A 294 -24.04 -3.44 7.60
C SER A 294 -24.61 -4.71 8.22
N LEU A 295 -24.81 -4.74 9.54
CA LEU A 295 -25.40 -5.91 10.22
C LEU A 295 -26.92 -5.83 10.26
N LEU A 296 -27.47 -4.63 10.36
CA LEU A 296 -28.91 -4.40 10.26
C LEU A 296 -29.39 -4.36 8.81
N ASN A 297 -28.49 -4.45 7.82
CA ASN A 297 -28.80 -4.41 6.40
C ASN A 297 -29.72 -3.23 6.04
N ARG A 298 -29.34 -2.02 6.49
CA ARG A 298 -30.23 -0.86 6.40
C ARG A 298 -29.45 0.44 6.27
N VAL A 299 -30.03 1.37 5.53
CA VAL A 299 -29.69 2.79 5.55
C VAL A 299 -30.78 3.52 6.32
N THR A 300 -30.43 4.35 7.29
CA THR A 300 -31.38 5.03 8.19
C THR A 300 -31.05 6.51 8.24
N GLU A 301 -32.05 7.35 7.98
CA GLU A 301 -32.02 8.78 8.30
C GLU A 301 -32.63 8.99 9.68
N LEU A 302 -31.90 9.67 10.55
CA LEU A 302 -32.32 9.95 11.92
C LEU A 302 -31.99 11.39 12.31
N ASP A 303 -32.78 11.99 13.18
CA ASP A 303 -32.42 13.29 13.77
C ASP A 303 -31.38 13.13 14.90
N ARG A 304 -30.84 14.26 15.38
CA ARG A 304 -29.84 14.27 16.47
C ARG A 304 -30.37 13.72 17.81
N ALA A 305 -31.68 13.52 17.96
CA ALA A 305 -32.30 12.88 19.13
C ALA A 305 -32.47 11.35 18.94
N GLY A 306 -32.15 10.82 17.75
CA GLY A 306 -32.27 9.40 17.42
C GLY A 306 -33.63 8.99 16.88
N ALA A 307 -34.53 9.93 16.55
CA ALA A 307 -35.80 9.59 15.92
C ALA A 307 -35.58 9.28 14.43
N VAL A 308 -36.03 8.11 14.00
CA VAL A 308 -35.95 7.68 12.60
C VAL A 308 -36.92 8.50 11.75
N ARG A 309 -36.40 9.14 10.71
CA ARG A 309 -37.18 9.96 9.77
C ARG A 309 -37.42 9.24 8.45
N TRP A 310 -36.47 8.39 8.06
CA TRP A 310 -36.56 7.56 6.87
C TRP A 310 -35.65 6.36 7.00
N TYR A 311 -35.96 5.27 6.31
CA TYR A 311 -35.00 4.18 6.13
C TYR A 311 -35.30 3.36 4.88
N TYR A 312 -34.30 2.57 4.46
CA TYR A 312 -34.41 1.60 3.38
C TYR A 312 -33.61 0.35 3.71
N GLY A 313 -34.19 -0.83 3.54
CA GLY A 313 -33.56 -2.11 3.88
C GLY A 313 -34.43 -2.98 4.79
N ALA A 314 -33.78 -3.72 5.71
CA ALA A 314 -34.49 -4.58 6.65
C ALA A 314 -35.43 -3.78 7.57
N PRO A 315 -36.68 -4.24 7.78
CA PRO A 315 -37.70 -3.45 8.45
C PRO A 315 -37.34 -3.15 9.91
N LEU A 316 -37.56 -1.91 10.34
CA LEU A 316 -37.79 -1.62 11.75
C LEU A 316 -39.24 -1.99 12.05
N LYS A 317 -39.46 -2.97 12.94
CA LYS A 317 -40.77 -3.39 13.50
C LYS A 317 -41.98 -2.80 12.74
N ALA A 318 -42.27 -3.35 11.56
CA ALA A 318 -43.49 -3.18 10.76
C ALA A 318 -43.84 -1.80 10.14
N GLN A 319 -42.94 -0.83 9.98
CA GLN A 319 -43.23 0.38 9.18
C GLN A 319 -42.10 0.71 8.23
N GLY A 320 -42.26 0.67 6.90
CA GLY A 320 -41.30 1.21 5.90
C GLY A 320 -41.02 0.30 4.68
N HIS A 321 -40.12 0.72 3.79
CA HIS A 321 -39.83 0.07 2.50
C HIS A 321 -39.01 -1.21 2.70
N ALA A 322 -39.68 -2.37 2.68
CA ALA A 322 -39.04 -3.68 2.78
C ALA A 322 -38.32 -4.04 1.48
N ALA A 323 -37.09 -3.55 1.31
CA ALA A 323 -36.16 -3.96 0.27
C ALA A 323 -35.02 -4.77 0.89
N SER A 324 -34.59 -5.84 0.20
CA SER A 324 -33.51 -6.70 0.70
C SER A 324 -32.15 -6.06 0.39
N LEU A 325 -31.62 -5.24 1.29
CA LEU A 325 -30.19 -4.91 1.31
C LEU A 325 -29.41 -6.04 1.97
N PHE A 326 -28.12 -6.16 1.64
CA PHE A 326 -27.22 -7.08 2.33
C PHE A 326 -25.81 -6.47 2.47
N GLY A 327 -25.43 -6.20 3.71
CA GLY A 327 -24.15 -5.58 4.06
C GLY A 327 -23.86 -4.28 3.31
N PRO A 328 -24.76 -3.28 3.33
CA PRO A 328 -24.47 -1.98 2.71
C PRO A 328 -23.26 -1.34 3.39
N SER A 329 -22.41 -0.67 2.59
CA SER A 329 -21.15 -0.08 3.06
C SER A 329 -21.15 1.45 3.06
N HIS A 330 -21.86 2.06 2.11
CA HIS A 330 -21.90 3.50 1.90
C HIS A 330 -23.25 3.91 1.32
N ALA A 331 -23.72 5.10 1.68
CA ALA A 331 -24.88 5.72 1.10
C ALA A 331 -24.70 7.23 1.14
N THR A 332 -25.20 7.95 0.13
CA THR A 332 -25.19 9.41 0.14
C THR A 332 -26.47 9.98 -0.43
N ARG A 333 -26.96 11.08 0.16
CA ARG A 333 -28.13 11.80 -0.34
C ARG A 333 -27.73 12.67 -1.53
N LEU A 334 -28.40 12.48 -2.66
CA LEU A 334 -28.22 13.27 -3.88
C LEU A 334 -29.02 14.57 -3.82
N THR A 335 -28.63 15.55 -4.65
CA THR A 335 -29.27 16.87 -4.74
C THR A 335 -30.73 16.82 -5.18
N ASN A 336 -31.14 15.77 -5.90
CA ASN A 336 -32.52 15.50 -6.28
C ASN A 336 -33.37 14.88 -5.15
N GLY A 337 -32.77 14.61 -3.98
CA GLY A 337 -33.43 13.97 -2.84
C GLY A 337 -33.36 12.45 -2.84
N ASN A 338 -32.90 11.80 -3.92
CA ASN A 338 -32.69 10.36 -3.95
C ASN A 338 -31.49 9.95 -3.09
N THR A 339 -31.43 8.68 -2.68
CA THR A 339 -30.29 8.12 -1.95
C THR A 339 -29.53 7.14 -2.85
N LEU A 340 -28.24 7.39 -3.04
CA LEU A 340 -27.35 6.46 -3.74
C LEU A 340 -26.71 5.51 -2.73
N ILE A 341 -26.92 4.20 -2.86
CA ILE A 341 -26.57 3.15 -1.88
C ILE A 341 -25.64 2.11 -2.52
N CYS A 342 -24.53 1.80 -1.84
CA CYS A 342 -23.67 0.67 -2.16
C CYS A 342 -24.12 -0.58 -1.39
N ASP A 343 -24.85 -1.46 -2.06
CA ASP A 343 -25.36 -2.74 -1.52
C ASP A 343 -24.31 -3.85 -1.72
N THR A 344 -23.25 -3.77 -0.92
CA THR A 344 -21.96 -4.47 -1.14
C THR A 344 -22.08 -5.97 -1.36
N ARG A 345 -22.86 -6.68 -0.52
CA ARG A 345 -22.92 -8.15 -0.58
C ARG A 345 -23.96 -8.67 -1.56
N ASN A 346 -24.86 -7.82 -2.04
CA ASN A 346 -25.73 -8.10 -3.19
C ASN A 346 -25.11 -7.68 -4.52
N HIS A 347 -23.88 -7.19 -4.49
CA HIS A 347 -23.11 -6.85 -5.68
C HIS A 347 -23.77 -5.80 -6.58
N ARG A 348 -24.33 -4.74 -5.99
CA ARG A 348 -25.00 -3.68 -6.75
C ARG A 348 -24.91 -2.30 -6.11
N VAL A 349 -25.11 -1.28 -6.92
CA VAL A 349 -25.37 0.11 -6.48
C VAL A 349 -26.81 0.45 -6.85
N LEU A 350 -27.52 1.11 -5.95
CA LEU A 350 -28.91 1.53 -6.14
C LEU A 350 -29.01 3.04 -5.98
N GLU A 351 -29.86 3.69 -6.76
CA GLU A 351 -30.41 5.00 -6.47
C GLU A 351 -31.88 4.80 -6.13
N VAL A 352 -32.28 5.22 -4.92
CA VAL A 352 -33.64 5.05 -4.42
C VAL A 352 -34.30 6.39 -4.17
N THR A 353 -35.57 6.52 -4.54
CA THR A 353 -36.36 7.72 -4.27
C THR A 353 -36.68 7.83 -2.77
N PRO A 354 -37.10 9.02 -2.28
CA PRO A 354 -37.62 9.14 -0.92
C PRO A 354 -38.77 8.17 -0.60
N GLU A 355 -39.57 7.82 -1.61
CA GLU A 355 -40.67 6.85 -1.54
C GLU A 355 -40.20 5.38 -1.64
N GLY A 356 -38.89 5.15 -1.70
CA GLY A 356 -38.30 3.80 -1.70
C GLY A 356 -38.37 3.06 -3.03
N GLU A 357 -38.66 3.75 -4.14
CA GLU A 357 -38.62 3.17 -5.48
C GLU A 357 -37.19 3.19 -6.03
N THR A 358 -36.78 2.17 -6.78
CA THR A 358 -35.48 2.17 -7.44
C THR A 358 -35.53 3.05 -8.69
N ALA A 359 -34.87 4.21 -8.63
CA ALA A 359 -34.77 5.14 -9.75
C ALA A 359 -33.65 4.74 -10.75
N TRP A 360 -32.60 4.09 -10.25
CA TRP A 360 -31.46 3.63 -11.05
C TRP A 360 -30.73 2.50 -10.32
N ASP A 361 -30.13 1.57 -11.05
CA ASP A 361 -29.32 0.50 -10.48
C ASP A 361 -28.12 0.14 -11.35
N TYR A 362 -27.10 -0.43 -10.70
CA TYR A 362 -25.93 -0.96 -11.38
C TYR A 362 -25.47 -2.25 -10.74
N VAL A 363 -25.56 -3.35 -11.49
CA VAL A 363 -25.21 -4.72 -11.08
C VAL A 363 -23.89 -5.22 -11.66
N GLY A 364 -23.12 -4.33 -12.32
CA GLY A 364 -21.89 -4.70 -13.02
C GLY A 364 -22.13 -5.17 -14.46
N HIS A 365 -21.05 -5.57 -15.14
CA HIS A 365 -21.10 -6.04 -16.53
C HIS A 365 -21.44 -7.54 -16.60
N ALA A 366 -22.04 -8.01 -17.70
CA ALA A 366 -22.56 -9.37 -17.87
C ALA A 366 -21.56 -10.52 -17.61
N ARG A 367 -20.24 -10.24 -17.64
CA ARG A 367 -19.16 -11.21 -17.35
C ARG A 367 -18.51 -11.03 -15.95
N SER A 368 -18.87 -9.98 -15.21
CA SER A 368 -18.38 -9.67 -13.85
C SER A 368 -19.55 -9.70 -12.87
N SER A 369 -20.01 -10.89 -12.50
CA SER A 369 -21.17 -11.09 -11.61
C SER A 369 -20.91 -10.80 -10.13
N ARG A 370 -19.69 -10.44 -9.75
CA ARG A 370 -19.29 -10.19 -8.35
C ARG A 370 -18.57 -8.87 -8.22
N ILE A 371 -19.31 -7.76 -8.18
CA ILE A 371 -18.78 -6.44 -7.80
C ILE A 371 -19.05 -6.21 -6.31
N ASN A 372 -18.12 -5.69 -5.52
CA ASN A 372 -18.37 -5.36 -4.10
C ASN A 372 -18.23 -3.86 -3.90
N PRO A 373 -19.24 -3.06 -4.29
CA PRO A 373 -19.16 -1.61 -4.20
C PRO A 373 -19.00 -1.19 -2.73
N THR A 374 -17.97 -0.38 -2.50
CA THR A 374 -17.57 0.13 -1.17
C THR A 374 -17.88 1.61 -1.01
N GLN A 375 -17.84 2.38 -2.11
CA GLN A 375 -18.21 3.78 -2.14
C GLN A 375 -18.74 4.14 -3.53
N ALA A 376 -19.72 5.03 -3.60
CA ALA A 376 -20.21 5.59 -4.85
C ALA A 376 -20.49 7.08 -4.68
N ARG A 377 -20.24 7.85 -5.74
CA ARG A 377 -20.48 9.29 -5.81
C ARG A 377 -21.00 9.67 -7.19
N ARG A 378 -22.08 10.45 -7.23
CA ARG A 378 -22.56 11.11 -8.45
C ARG A 378 -21.68 12.35 -8.73
N LEU A 379 -21.19 12.49 -9.94
CA LEU A 379 -20.44 13.65 -10.42
C LEU A 379 -21.40 14.70 -11.00
N ASP A 380 -20.94 15.95 -11.10
CA ASP A 380 -21.76 17.07 -11.57
C ASP A 380 -22.25 16.89 -13.02
N ASN A 381 -21.49 16.15 -13.83
CA ASN A 381 -21.87 15.77 -15.20
C ASN A 381 -22.90 14.63 -15.27
N GLY A 382 -23.36 14.10 -14.14
CA GLY A 382 -24.34 13.00 -14.05
C GLY A 382 -23.73 11.59 -14.06
N ASN A 383 -22.42 11.45 -14.32
CA ASN A 383 -21.75 10.16 -14.23
C ASN A 383 -21.65 9.68 -12.78
N THR A 384 -21.51 8.37 -12.59
CA THR A 384 -21.29 7.78 -11.27
C THR A 384 -19.87 7.24 -11.18
N LEU A 385 -19.13 7.69 -10.18
CA LEU A 385 -17.87 7.07 -9.78
C LEU A 385 -18.17 5.99 -8.73
N ILE A 386 -17.73 4.76 -8.97
CA ILE A 386 -17.96 3.62 -8.07
C ILE A 386 -16.63 2.97 -7.74
N THR A 387 -16.40 2.76 -6.44
CA THR A 387 -15.21 2.13 -5.89
C THR A 387 -15.55 0.74 -5.38
N PHE A 388 -14.75 -0.26 -5.74
CA PHE A 388 -14.93 -1.67 -5.38
C PHE A 388 -13.73 -2.21 -4.59
N PHE A 389 -13.89 -3.43 -4.06
CA PHE A 389 -12.82 -4.24 -3.50
C PHE A 389 -11.95 -3.49 -2.49
N ASN A 390 -12.60 -2.86 -1.50
CA ASN A 390 -11.91 -2.06 -0.48
C ASN A 390 -10.95 -1.01 -1.09
N HIS A 391 -11.46 -0.20 -2.03
CA HIS A 391 -10.71 0.89 -2.68
C HIS A 391 -9.58 0.49 -3.64
N SER A 392 -9.43 -0.80 -3.96
CA SER A 392 -8.46 -1.25 -4.96
C SER A 392 -8.91 -1.04 -6.40
N LYS A 393 -10.19 -0.73 -6.65
CA LYS A 393 -10.67 -0.50 -8.01
C LYS A 393 -11.71 0.60 -8.06
N VAL A 394 -11.63 1.44 -9.08
CA VAL A 394 -12.61 2.51 -9.34
C VAL A 394 -13.03 2.48 -10.79
N ILE A 395 -14.32 2.71 -11.03
CA ILE A 395 -14.87 2.93 -12.37
C ILE A 395 -15.64 4.26 -12.39
N GLU A 396 -15.68 4.89 -13.55
CA GLU A 396 -16.66 5.92 -13.88
C GLU A 396 -17.59 5.40 -14.98
N ILE A 397 -18.89 5.49 -14.71
CA ILE A 397 -19.94 5.08 -15.64
C ILE A 397 -20.89 6.23 -15.94
N ASN A 398 -21.43 6.26 -17.14
CA ASN A 398 -22.52 7.16 -17.48
C ASN A 398 -23.89 6.60 -17.00
N PRO A 399 -24.98 7.40 -17.07
CA PRO A 399 -26.32 6.92 -16.73
C PRO A 399 -26.80 5.71 -17.54
N GLN A 400 -26.23 5.48 -18.73
CA GLN A 400 -26.51 4.33 -19.61
C GLN A 400 -25.64 3.08 -19.27
N HIS A 401 -24.96 3.07 -18.12
CA HIS A 401 -24.15 1.98 -17.59
C HIS A 401 -22.86 1.69 -18.38
N GLN A 402 -22.47 2.60 -19.28
CA GLN A 402 -21.25 2.45 -20.05
C GLN A 402 -20.04 2.85 -19.20
N CYS A 403 -19.02 1.99 -19.16
CA CYS A 403 -17.73 2.33 -18.56
C CYS A 403 -17.03 3.36 -19.44
N LEU A 404 -16.73 4.51 -18.84
CA LEU A 404 -15.97 5.59 -19.48
C LEU A 404 -14.50 5.53 -19.08
N TRP A 405 -14.26 5.17 -17.82
CA TRP A 405 -12.91 5.11 -17.25
C TRP A 405 -12.85 4.07 -16.14
N SER A 406 -11.72 3.38 -16.01
CA SER A 406 -11.46 2.55 -14.84
C SER A 406 -10.00 2.59 -14.43
N TYR A 407 -9.77 2.36 -13.14
CA TYR A 407 -8.46 2.18 -12.57
C TYR A 407 -8.49 1.05 -11.55
N THR A 408 -7.56 0.12 -11.67
CA THR A 408 -7.33 -0.96 -10.70
C THR A 408 -5.93 -0.80 -10.14
N LEU A 409 -5.83 -0.73 -8.81
CA LEU A 409 -4.60 -0.54 -8.07
C LEU A 409 -3.81 -1.85 -8.02
N GLY A 410 -2.64 -1.85 -8.67
CA GLY A 410 -1.70 -2.95 -8.66
C GLY A 410 -0.98 -3.10 -7.32
N LYS A 411 -0.29 -4.22 -7.11
CA LYS A 411 0.59 -4.43 -5.96
C LYS A 411 1.80 -3.50 -6.01
N ASP A 412 2.31 -3.20 -7.20
CA ASP A 412 3.34 -2.19 -7.35
C ASP A 412 2.71 -0.84 -7.68
N VAL A 413 2.55 -0.03 -6.64
CA VAL A 413 1.80 1.24 -6.71
C VAL A 413 2.63 2.36 -7.36
N PHE A 414 3.96 2.22 -7.41
CA PHE A 414 4.85 3.26 -7.95
C PHE A 414 5.18 3.05 -9.43
N LEU A 415 4.88 1.87 -9.97
CA LEU A 415 5.01 1.63 -11.41
C LEU A 415 3.89 2.31 -12.20
N PRO A 416 4.19 2.77 -13.43
CA PRO A 416 3.18 3.32 -14.31
C PRO A 416 2.10 2.26 -14.60
N PRO A 417 0.83 2.69 -14.69
CA PRO A 417 -0.25 1.78 -15.00
C PRO A 417 -0.16 1.28 -16.44
N VAL A 418 -0.59 0.05 -16.64
CA VAL A 418 -0.73 -0.56 -17.98
C VAL A 418 -2.12 -0.31 -18.53
N ALA A 419 -2.25 -0.21 -19.86
CA ALA A 419 -3.54 -0.08 -20.52
C ALA A 419 -4.35 -1.37 -20.35
N GLY A 420 -5.56 -1.25 -19.83
CA GLY A 420 -6.56 -2.31 -19.77
C GLY A 420 -7.56 -2.20 -20.92
N ASP A 421 -8.38 -3.23 -21.08
CA ASP A 421 -9.50 -3.24 -22.03
C ASP A 421 -10.86 -3.05 -21.33
N ASP A 422 -11.88 -2.67 -22.11
CA ASP A 422 -13.26 -2.47 -21.66
C ASP A 422 -13.89 -3.77 -21.12
N GLU A 423 -13.44 -4.93 -21.62
CA GLU A 423 -14.12 -6.21 -21.41
C GLU A 423 -13.68 -6.95 -20.15
N THR A 424 -12.42 -6.84 -19.75
CA THR A 424 -11.87 -7.83 -18.81
C THR A 424 -11.84 -7.38 -17.39
N LEU A 425 -11.67 -6.08 -17.08
CA LEU A 425 -11.67 -5.60 -15.69
C LEU A 425 -10.68 -6.35 -14.74
N VAL A 426 -9.91 -7.30 -15.29
CA VAL A 426 -8.78 -8.16 -14.92
C VAL A 426 -8.42 -8.92 -16.22
N ARG A 427 -7.31 -8.59 -16.88
CA ARG A 427 -6.55 -9.55 -17.70
C ARG A 427 -5.11 -9.53 -17.22
N GLN A 428 -4.69 -10.59 -16.53
CA GLN A 428 -3.30 -11.03 -16.67
C GLN A 428 -3.29 -12.05 -17.80
N ASP A 429 -3.39 -11.58 -19.04
CA ASP A 429 -2.48 -12.15 -20.00
C ASP A 429 -1.14 -11.49 -19.67
N ALA A 430 -0.35 -12.14 -18.80
CA ALA A 430 1.07 -11.83 -18.72
C ALA A 430 1.57 -11.92 -20.16
N GLU A 431 1.92 -10.78 -20.76
CA GLU A 431 2.44 -10.73 -22.11
C GLU A 431 3.44 -11.86 -22.28
N LYS A 432 3.30 -12.67 -23.35
CA LYS A 432 4.24 -13.76 -23.64
C LYS A 432 5.63 -13.10 -23.63
N PRO A 433 6.52 -13.47 -22.67
CA PRO A 433 7.79 -12.79 -22.52
C PRO A 433 8.51 -12.86 -23.87
N THR A 434 9.03 -11.73 -24.33
CA THR A 434 9.80 -11.71 -25.57
C THR A 434 11.27 -11.94 -25.20
N PRO A 435 11.90 -13.03 -25.67
CA PRO A 435 13.32 -13.26 -25.42
C PRO A 435 14.15 -12.12 -25.99
N PHE A 436 15.11 -11.63 -25.22
CA PHE A 436 16.07 -10.63 -25.69
C PHE A 436 17.50 -10.98 -25.27
N TYR A 437 18.43 -10.71 -26.16
CA TYR A 437 19.85 -11.02 -25.99
C TYR A 437 20.69 -9.78 -26.24
N ASN A 438 21.60 -9.47 -25.31
CA ASN A 438 22.58 -8.41 -25.49
C ASN A 438 23.67 -8.85 -26.50
N ALA A 439 24.51 -7.91 -26.93
CA ALA A 439 25.54 -8.17 -27.95
C ALA A 439 26.58 -9.24 -27.53
N VAL A 440 26.82 -9.42 -26.22
CA VAL A 440 27.74 -10.44 -25.71
C VAL A 440 27.08 -11.82 -25.70
N GLU A 441 25.83 -11.89 -25.23
CA GLU A 441 25.02 -13.11 -25.20
C GLU A 441 24.78 -13.66 -26.62
N LYS A 442 24.49 -12.78 -27.59
CA LYS A 442 24.36 -13.17 -29.00
C LYS A 442 25.64 -13.84 -29.51
N ARG A 443 26.81 -13.23 -29.24
CA ARG A 443 28.13 -13.81 -29.62
C ARG A 443 28.39 -15.16 -28.96
N LEU A 444 28.08 -15.31 -27.67
CA LEU A 444 28.26 -16.58 -26.96
C LEU A 444 27.39 -17.71 -27.54
N LEU A 445 26.13 -17.40 -27.88
CA LEU A 445 25.22 -18.36 -28.51
C LEU A 445 25.67 -18.72 -29.94
N GLU A 446 26.24 -17.77 -30.69
CA GLU A 446 26.84 -18.02 -32.01
C GLU A 446 28.09 -18.90 -31.93
N THR A 447 28.99 -18.64 -30.97
CA THR A 447 30.17 -19.48 -30.73
C THR A 447 29.77 -20.90 -30.38
N ALA A 448 28.78 -21.09 -29.50
CA ALA A 448 28.27 -22.42 -29.16
C ALA A 448 27.75 -23.18 -30.39
N ARG A 449 27.07 -22.49 -31.32
CA ARG A 449 26.63 -23.09 -32.60
C ARG A 449 27.81 -23.48 -33.49
N GLN A 450 28.86 -22.66 -33.55
CA GLN A 450 30.08 -22.93 -34.34
C GLN A 450 30.88 -24.12 -33.79
N GLU A 451 30.85 -24.31 -32.47
CA GLU A 451 31.42 -25.49 -31.78
C GLU A 451 30.57 -26.76 -31.94
N GLY A 452 29.49 -26.72 -32.74
CA GLY A 452 28.63 -27.87 -33.01
C GLY A 452 27.59 -28.18 -31.92
N LYS A 453 27.39 -27.29 -30.94
CA LYS A 453 26.36 -27.45 -29.90
C LYS A 453 24.99 -26.95 -30.40
N GLN A 454 23.93 -27.65 -30.03
CA GLN A 454 22.56 -27.26 -30.40
C GLN A 454 22.03 -26.21 -29.41
N VAL A 455 21.57 -25.07 -29.93
CA VAL A 455 20.96 -23.99 -29.13
C VAL A 455 19.45 -23.93 -29.40
N ALA A 456 18.64 -23.97 -28.35
CA ALA A 456 17.17 -23.96 -28.45
C ALA A 456 16.52 -23.01 -27.43
N GLU A 457 15.34 -22.50 -27.77
CA GLU A 457 14.44 -21.78 -26.87
C GLU A 457 13.22 -22.66 -26.59
N LEU A 458 13.01 -23.01 -25.32
CA LEU A 458 11.83 -23.73 -24.85
C LEU A 458 10.81 -22.70 -24.35
N HIS A 459 9.70 -22.53 -25.07
CA HIS A 459 8.57 -21.75 -24.61
C HIS A 459 7.58 -22.67 -23.90
N ILE A 460 7.49 -22.53 -22.59
CA ILE A 460 6.71 -23.40 -21.71
C ILE A 460 5.50 -22.61 -21.21
N GLU A 461 4.32 -23.22 -21.31
CA GLU A 461 3.07 -22.72 -20.76
C GLU A 461 2.64 -23.60 -19.58
N LEU A 462 2.35 -22.98 -18.45
CA LEU A 462 1.89 -23.62 -17.22
C LEU A 462 0.38 -23.41 -17.02
N MET A 463 -0.26 -24.27 -16.21
CA MET A 463 -1.68 -24.11 -15.84
C MET A 463 -1.92 -22.83 -15.00
N ASP A 464 -3.13 -22.27 -15.06
CA ASP A 464 -3.46 -21.01 -14.37
C ASP A 464 -3.35 -21.07 -12.83
N ASN A 465 -3.50 -22.27 -12.24
CA ASN A 465 -3.56 -22.48 -10.80
C ASN A 465 -2.34 -23.23 -10.22
N VAL A 466 -1.18 -23.22 -10.90
CA VAL A 466 0.04 -23.89 -10.41
C VAL A 466 0.38 -23.39 -8.99
N GLN A 467 0.42 -24.32 -8.04
CA GLN A 467 0.85 -24.03 -6.67
C GLN A 467 2.39 -24.06 -6.62
N MET A 468 3.02 -23.00 -6.09
CA MET A 468 4.50 -22.86 -5.99
C MET A 468 5.20 -22.90 -7.37
N LYS A 469 5.13 -21.80 -8.12
CA LYS A 469 5.63 -21.72 -9.51
C LYS A 469 7.15 -21.93 -9.61
N SER A 470 7.92 -21.40 -8.68
CA SER A 470 9.38 -21.57 -8.58
C SER A 470 9.78 -23.03 -8.45
N VAL A 471 9.04 -23.81 -7.68
CA VAL A 471 9.27 -25.26 -7.54
C VAL A 471 9.05 -25.93 -8.90
N ARG A 472 7.97 -25.57 -9.60
CA ARG A 472 7.70 -26.10 -10.94
C ARG A 472 8.79 -25.71 -11.94
N ALA A 473 9.21 -24.45 -11.93
CA ALA A 473 10.30 -23.97 -12.77
C ALA A 473 11.63 -24.66 -12.45
N GLN A 474 11.94 -24.93 -11.17
CA GLN A 474 13.13 -25.68 -10.78
C GLN A 474 13.11 -27.12 -11.27
N VAL A 475 11.96 -27.81 -11.21
CA VAL A 475 11.82 -29.16 -11.77
C VAL A 475 12.04 -29.14 -13.29
N ILE A 476 11.51 -28.13 -13.97
CA ILE A 476 11.72 -27.94 -15.41
C ILE A 476 13.20 -27.66 -15.71
N MET A 477 13.83 -26.72 -15.01
CA MET A 477 15.25 -26.39 -15.19
C MET A 477 16.14 -27.59 -14.90
N HIS A 478 15.84 -28.37 -13.86
CA HIS A 478 16.57 -29.60 -13.54
C HIS A 478 16.51 -30.61 -14.69
N GLU A 479 15.35 -30.78 -15.34
CA GLU A 479 15.24 -31.70 -16.48
C GLU A 479 15.99 -31.16 -17.72
N VAL A 480 16.05 -29.84 -17.90
CA VAL A 480 16.88 -29.21 -18.94
C VAL A 480 18.37 -29.38 -18.65
N GLU A 481 18.79 -29.22 -17.39
CA GLU A 481 20.17 -29.37 -16.94
C GLU A 481 20.72 -30.80 -17.09
N ARG A 482 19.84 -31.80 -17.15
CA ARG A 482 20.22 -33.20 -17.47
C ARG A 482 20.57 -33.42 -18.94
N CYS A 483 20.16 -32.52 -19.82
CA CYS A 483 20.38 -32.60 -21.27
C CYS A 483 21.35 -31.54 -21.80
N GLY A 484 21.69 -30.52 -21.01
CA GLY A 484 22.57 -29.43 -21.38
C GLY A 484 22.61 -28.34 -20.31
N MET A 485 22.95 -27.12 -20.70
CA MET A 485 23.01 -25.96 -19.80
C MET A 485 21.84 -25.01 -20.06
N VAL A 486 21.19 -24.53 -18.99
CA VAL A 486 20.28 -23.38 -19.06
C VAL A 486 21.13 -22.12 -19.17
N PHE A 487 21.12 -21.49 -20.35
CA PHE A 487 21.88 -20.28 -20.63
C PHE A 487 21.18 -19.03 -20.09
N LYS A 488 19.86 -18.95 -20.28
CA LYS A 488 19.06 -17.79 -19.87
C LYS A 488 17.60 -18.17 -19.65
N THR A 489 16.94 -17.48 -18.73
CA THR A 489 15.51 -17.65 -18.46
C THR A 489 14.78 -16.33 -18.71
N PHE A 490 13.53 -16.42 -19.17
CA PHE A 490 12.58 -15.32 -19.18
C PHE A 490 11.27 -15.78 -18.53
N PRO A 491 10.82 -15.15 -17.43
CA PRO A 491 11.46 -14.02 -16.72
C PRO A 491 12.82 -14.36 -16.08
N SER A 492 13.48 -13.35 -15.49
CA SER A 492 14.85 -13.50 -14.97
C SER A 492 14.94 -14.61 -13.91
N PRO A 493 16.12 -15.20 -13.64
CA PRO A 493 16.25 -16.22 -12.61
C PRO A 493 15.74 -15.75 -11.23
N GLU A 494 15.95 -14.47 -10.91
CA GLU A 494 15.43 -13.85 -9.68
C GLU A 494 13.90 -13.75 -9.67
N ASP A 495 13.27 -13.56 -10.83
CA ASP A 495 11.80 -13.54 -10.96
C ASP A 495 11.22 -14.95 -10.87
N VAL A 496 11.88 -15.91 -11.51
CA VAL A 496 11.49 -17.33 -11.48
C VAL A 496 11.57 -17.89 -10.06
N LEU A 497 12.62 -17.58 -9.31
CA LEU A 497 12.79 -18.02 -7.91
C LEU A 497 11.80 -17.36 -6.94
N ALA A 498 11.29 -16.19 -7.28
CA ALA A 498 10.37 -15.42 -6.45
C ALA A 498 8.88 -15.54 -6.89
N ASP A 499 8.56 -16.49 -7.76
CA ASP A 499 7.21 -16.70 -8.33
C ASP A 499 6.66 -15.49 -9.12
N ARG A 500 7.53 -14.62 -9.64
CA ARG A 500 7.19 -13.34 -10.30
C ARG A 500 6.97 -13.48 -11.80
N TYR A 501 6.15 -14.45 -12.23
CA TYR A 501 5.82 -14.62 -13.65
C TYR A 501 4.42 -15.23 -13.87
N GLY A 502 3.88 -15.01 -15.07
CA GLY A 502 2.55 -15.48 -15.46
C GLY A 502 2.49 -16.98 -15.76
N ARG A 503 1.83 -17.35 -16.85
CA ARG A 503 1.78 -18.74 -17.35
C ARG A 503 2.98 -19.12 -18.21
N HIS A 504 3.76 -18.16 -18.68
CA HIS A 504 4.83 -18.38 -19.65
C HIS A 504 6.21 -18.35 -18.99
N LEU A 505 7.00 -19.38 -19.25
CA LEU A 505 8.41 -19.49 -18.91
C LEU A 505 9.18 -19.81 -20.19
N ILE A 506 10.23 -19.05 -20.48
CA ILE A 506 11.10 -19.31 -21.63
C ILE A 506 12.49 -19.65 -21.13
N LEU A 507 13.04 -20.76 -21.61
CA LEU A 507 14.38 -21.21 -21.27
C LEU A 507 15.21 -21.27 -22.55
N THR A 508 16.28 -20.50 -22.61
CA THR A 508 17.32 -20.64 -23.63
C THR A 508 18.33 -21.66 -23.13
N CYS A 509 18.51 -22.75 -23.87
CA CYS A 509 19.45 -23.81 -23.48
C CYS A 509 20.47 -24.13 -24.57
N ILE A 510 21.64 -24.59 -24.13
CA ILE A 510 22.72 -25.11 -24.96
C ILE A 510 22.82 -26.60 -24.65
N LEU A 511 22.47 -27.45 -25.62
CA LEU A 511 22.42 -28.90 -25.45
C LEU A 511 23.78 -29.54 -25.72
N GLU A 512 24.11 -30.55 -24.92
CA GLU A 512 25.31 -31.37 -25.10
C GLU A 512 25.09 -32.47 -26.16
N GLY A 513 26.19 -32.94 -26.77
CA GLY A 513 26.16 -33.86 -27.90
C GLY A 513 25.35 -35.14 -27.62
N GLY A 514 24.33 -35.38 -28.44
CA GLY A 514 23.46 -36.57 -28.37
C GLY A 514 22.02 -36.30 -27.92
N ASN A 515 21.71 -35.11 -27.38
CA ASN A 515 20.36 -34.72 -27.00
C ASN A 515 19.71 -33.82 -28.06
N SER A 516 18.45 -34.11 -28.43
CA SER A 516 17.67 -33.27 -29.36
C SER A 516 16.69 -32.37 -28.61
N ALA A 517 16.53 -31.12 -29.07
CA ALA A 517 15.60 -30.17 -28.48
C ALA A 517 14.14 -30.69 -28.44
N SER A 518 13.73 -31.46 -29.45
CA SER A 518 12.40 -32.09 -29.50
C SER A 518 12.22 -33.18 -28.44
N SER A 519 13.26 -33.98 -28.16
CA SER A 519 13.21 -34.98 -27.09
C SER A 519 13.11 -34.31 -25.72
N LEU A 520 13.88 -33.24 -25.50
CA LEU A 520 13.82 -32.45 -24.28
C LEU A 520 12.43 -31.82 -24.06
N ALA A 521 11.83 -31.23 -25.10
CA ALA A 521 10.49 -30.67 -25.02
C ALA A 521 9.43 -31.72 -24.62
N GLY A 522 9.54 -32.95 -25.13
CA GLY A 522 8.68 -34.06 -24.74
C GLY A 522 8.83 -34.44 -23.26
N ARG A 523 10.03 -34.40 -22.70
CA ARG A 523 10.26 -34.65 -21.26
C ARG A 523 9.68 -33.54 -20.39
N VAL A 524 9.87 -32.29 -20.79
CA VAL A 524 9.32 -31.13 -20.08
C VAL A 524 7.78 -31.12 -20.14
N ALA A 525 7.19 -31.51 -21.27
CA ALA A 525 5.74 -31.59 -21.42
C ALA A 525 5.09 -32.66 -20.52
N ASN A 526 5.85 -33.68 -20.09
CA ASN A 526 5.37 -34.70 -19.15
C ASN A 526 5.42 -34.26 -17.67
N ILE A 527 5.99 -33.08 -17.38
CA ILE A 527 5.98 -32.53 -16.02
C ILE A 527 4.55 -32.08 -15.69
N ALA A 528 4.04 -32.49 -14.54
CA ALA A 528 2.71 -32.08 -14.07
C ALA A 528 2.56 -30.54 -14.09
N GLU A 529 1.38 -30.07 -14.46
CA GLU A 529 1.02 -28.63 -14.55
C GLU A 529 1.67 -27.87 -15.72
N VAL A 530 2.47 -28.53 -16.56
CA VAL A 530 2.87 -28.02 -17.87
C VAL A 530 1.77 -28.32 -18.89
N VAL A 531 1.25 -27.28 -19.54
CA VAL A 531 0.17 -27.37 -20.53
C VAL A 531 0.76 -27.58 -21.92
N ARG A 532 1.81 -26.84 -22.25
CA ARG A 532 2.39 -26.84 -23.59
C ARG A 532 3.87 -26.48 -23.55
N VAL A 533 4.64 -27.07 -24.47
CA VAL A 533 6.04 -26.71 -24.72
C VAL A 533 6.24 -26.54 -26.23
N GLU A 534 6.75 -25.39 -26.64
CA GLU A 534 7.16 -25.12 -28.03
C GLU A 534 8.69 -24.95 -28.09
N VAL A 535 9.32 -25.50 -29.13
CA VAL A 535 10.75 -25.34 -29.37
C VAL A 535 10.96 -24.33 -30.49
N ASN A 536 11.64 -23.24 -30.18
CA ASN A 536 12.02 -22.21 -31.14
C ASN A 536 13.55 -22.12 -31.27
N GLN A 537 14.00 -21.47 -32.35
CA GLN A 537 15.39 -21.07 -32.48
C GLN A 537 15.56 -19.61 -32.01
N PRO A 538 16.58 -19.32 -31.20
CA PRO A 538 16.84 -17.95 -30.78
C PRO A 538 17.05 -17.02 -31.96
N ARG A 539 16.34 -15.89 -31.94
CA ARG A 539 16.46 -14.80 -32.92
C ARG A 539 17.73 -14.00 -32.61
N LEU A 540 18.85 -14.43 -33.20
CA LEU A 540 20.17 -13.80 -33.01
C LEU A 540 20.48 -12.69 -34.05
N GLY A 541 19.58 -12.47 -35.02
CA GLY A 541 19.75 -11.45 -36.07
C GLY A 541 19.81 -10.00 -35.55
N ALA A 542 20.29 -9.11 -36.42
CA ALA A 542 20.42 -7.67 -36.18
C ALA A 542 19.05 -7.01 -35.93
#